data_AF-W6TBZ2-F1
#
_entry.id   AF-W6TBZ2-F1
#
_cell.length_a   1.000
_cell.length_b   1.000
_cell.length_c   1.000
_cell.angle_alpha   90.00
_cell.angle_beta   90.00
_cell.angle_gamma   90.00
#
_symmetry.space_group_name_H-M   'P 1'
#
loop_
_entity.id
_entity.type
_entity.pdbx_description
1 polymer ?
#
loop_
_entity_poly.entity_id
_entity_poly.type
_entity_poly.pdbx_seq_one_letter_code
_entity_poly.pdbx_strand_id
1 'polypeptide(L)' 'MMMTLKMHNGLIQRQTVVVDSAITYQIDLVLKRWCPQPFIVKVTATTLIGTTILTIEHFADVTSARTAFSNYFNDLAQK' A
#
# COMPACT_ATOMS: atom_id res chain seq x y z
N MET A 1 -12.69 28.12 15.79
CA MET A 1 -12.09 26.98 16.52
C MET A 1 -11.72 25.92 15.49
N MET A 2 -10.46 25.88 15.04
CA MET A 2 -10.01 24.93 14.02
C MET A 2 -9.76 23.57 14.69
N MET A 3 -10.64 22.60 14.45
CA MET A 3 -10.38 21.20 14.77
C MET A 3 -9.31 20.68 13.80
N THR A 4 -8.04 20.79 14.17
CA THR A 4 -6.98 20.00 13.54
C THR A 4 -7.21 18.55 13.93
N LEU A 5 -8.05 17.85 13.16
CA LEU A 5 -8.21 16.41 13.22
C LEU A 5 -6.80 15.81 13.13
N LYS A 6 -6.28 15.20 14.20
CA LYS A 6 -4.95 14.61 14.22
C LYS A 6 -4.96 13.32 13.36
N MET A 7 -5.00 13.46 12.04
CA MET A 7 -4.71 12.36 11.12
C MET A 7 -3.25 11.97 11.28
N HIS A 8 -2.98 10.91 12.02
CA HIS A 8 -1.62 10.40 12.20
C HIS A 8 -1.09 9.85 10.87
N ASN A 9 0.21 10.04 10.59
CA ASN A 9 0.88 9.23 9.58
C ASN A 9 0.68 7.77 9.97
N GLY A 10 0.16 6.95 9.07
CA GLY A 10 -0.32 5.64 9.48
C GLY A 10 -0.57 4.72 8.31
N LEU A 11 -0.34 3.44 8.57
CA LEU A 11 -0.84 2.37 7.72
C LEU A 11 -2.37 2.45 7.76
N ILE A 12 -2.99 2.74 6.62
CA ILE A 12 -4.45 2.71 6.46
C ILE A 12 -4.89 1.25 6.31
N GLN A 13 -4.16 0.48 5.50
CA GLN A 13 -4.47 -0.91 5.20
C GLN A 13 -3.20 -1.66 4.81
N ARG A 14 -3.08 -2.90 5.28
CA ARG A 14 -2.05 -3.85 4.85
C ARG A 14 -2.73 -5.14 4.46
N GLN A 15 -2.32 -5.70 3.34
CA GLN A 15 -2.66 -7.06 2.98
C GLN A 15 -1.41 -7.82 2.56
N THR A 16 -1.43 -9.11 2.86
CA THR A 16 -0.37 -10.03 2.53
C THR A 16 -0.94 -11.11 1.62
N VAL A 17 -0.31 -11.32 0.48
CA VAL A 17 -0.65 -12.39 -0.46
C VAL A 17 0.54 -13.34 -0.50
N VAL A 18 0.31 -14.60 -0.16
CA VAL A 18 1.35 -15.64 -0.25
C VAL A 18 1.06 -16.45 -1.50
N VAL A 19 2.02 -16.46 -2.43
CA VAL A 19 1.95 -17.20 -3.70
C VAL A 19 2.98 -18.32 -3.64
N ASP A 20 2.54 -19.54 -3.96
CA ASP A 20 3.36 -20.75 -4.05
C ASP A 20 4.25 -21.05 -2.83
N SER A 21 3.90 -20.54 -1.65
CA SER A 21 4.69 -20.65 -0.40
C SER A 21 6.13 -20.14 -0.48
N ALA A 22 6.53 -19.52 -1.59
CA ALA A 22 7.90 -19.06 -1.85
C ALA A 22 7.98 -17.53 -1.99
N ILE A 23 6.88 -16.89 -2.36
CA ILE A 23 6.80 -15.44 -2.55
C ILE A 23 5.67 -14.88 -1.70
N THR A 24 6.00 -13.88 -0.89
CA THR A 24 5.05 -13.13 -0.07
C THR A 24 4.99 -11.69 -0.56
N TYR A 25 3.88 -11.30 -1.15
CA TYR A 25 3.61 -9.91 -1.49
C TYR A 25 2.94 -9.21 -0.30
N GLN A 26 3.46 -8.05 0.06
CA GLN A 26 2.84 -7.14 1.03
C GLN A 26 2.44 -5.86 0.32
N ILE A 27 1.15 -5.55 0.39
CA ILE A 27 0.57 -4.34 -0.17
C ILE A 27 0.19 -3.45 1.00
N ASP A 28 0.83 -2.28 1.07
CA ASP A 28 0.63 -1.29 2.12
C ASP A 28 0.00 -0.03 1.52
N LEU A 29 -1.17 0.35 2.03
CA LEU A 29 -1.76 1.68 1.83
C LEU A 29 -1.43 2.54 3.05
N VAL A 30 -0.68 3.62 2.83
CA VAL A 30 -0.13 4.47 3.90
C VAL A 30 -0.56 5.91 3.69
N LEU A 31 -0.89 6.60 4.78
CA LEU A 31 -1.05 8.05 4.82
C LEU A 31 0.25 8.71 5.27
N LYS A 32 0.82 9.57 4.43
CA LYS A 32 1.93 10.47 4.73
C LYS A 32 1.45 11.91 4.72
N ARG A 33 1.31 12.48 5.91
CA ARG A 33 0.90 13.87 6.11
C ARG A 33 1.98 14.82 5.61
N TRP A 34 1.56 16.04 5.23
CA TRP A 34 2.43 17.12 4.71
C TRP A 34 3.01 16.87 3.31
N CYS A 35 2.43 15.94 2.55
CA CYS A 35 2.75 15.69 1.15
C CYS A 35 1.57 16.11 0.26
N PRO A 36 1.79 16.74 -0.92
CA PRO A 36 0.72 17.01 -1.89
C PRO A 36 0.04 15.74 -2.40
N GLN A 37 0.70 14.59 -2.33
CA GLN A 37 0.14 13.26 -2.57
C GLN A 37 0.26 12.44 -1.28
N PRO A 38 -0.69 12.59 -0.34
CA PRO A 38 -0.55 12.05 1.00
C PRO A 38 -0.84 10.55 1.07
N PHE A 39 -1.48 9.95 0.06
CA PHE A 39 -1.76 8.52 0.05
C PHE A 39 -0.71 7.78 -0.77
N ILE A 40 -0.17 6.71 -0.23
CA ILE A 40 0.90 5.93 -0.87
C ILE A 40 0.47 4.47 -0.88
N VAL A 41 0.49 3.84 -2.05
CA VAL A 41 0.37 2.40 -2.19
C VAL A 41 1.75 1.84 -2.46
N LYS A 42 2.22 0.95 -1.59
CA LYS A 42 3.52 0.30 -1.72
C LYS A 42 3.33 -1.20 -1.83
N VAL A 43 3.90 -1.79 -2.87
CA VAL A 43 3.91 -3.24 -3.08
C VAL A 43 5.33 -3.73 -2.86
N THR A 44 5.49 -4.66 -1.94
CA THR A 44 6.77 -5.25 -1.56
C THR A 44 6.68 -6.76 -1.76
N ALA A 45 7.60 -7.35 -2.52
CA ALA A 45 7.72 -8.80 -2.64
C ALA A 45 8.85 -9.29 -1.74
N THR A 46 8.55 -10.29 -0.92
CA THR A 46 9.53 -11.00 -0.09
C THR A 46 9.65 -12.42 -0.62
N THR A 47 10.84 -12.77 -1.07
CA THR A 47 11.18 -14.12 -1.53
C THR A 47 12.16 -14.75 -0.55
N LEU A 48 12.49 -16.02 -0.76
CA LEU A 48 13.55 -16.72 -0.01
C LEU A 48 14.93 -16.03 -0.12
N ILE A 49 15.15 -15.24 -1.17
CA ILE A 49 16.42 -14.58 -1.45
C ILE A 49 16.48 -13.19 -0.79
N GLY A 50 15.32 -12.58 -0.50
CA GLY A 50 15.25 -11.30 0.18
C GLY A 50 13.99 -10.51 -0.15
N THR A 51 13.97 -9.25 0.26
CA THR A 51 12.83 -8.35 0.08
C THR A 51 13.12 -7.32 -1.01
N THR A 52 12.20 -7.15 -1.95
CA THR A 52 12.26 -6.14 -3.01
C THR A 52 10.99 -5.30 -3.03
N ILE A 53 11.12 -4.02 -3.36
CA ILE A 53 9.97 -3.13 -3.56
C ILE A 53 9.64 -3.18 -5.05
N LEU A 54 8.44 -3.66 -5.39
CA LEU A 54 7.98 -3.71 -6.77
C LEU A 54 7.49 -2.35 -7.24
N THR A 55 6.68 -1.71 -6.40
CA THR A 55 5.98 -0.49 -6.78
C THR A 55 5.78 0.44 -5.58
N ILE A 56 5.90 1.74 -5.84
CA ILE A 56 5.46 2.81 -4.94
C ILE A 56 4.67 3.82 -5.78
N GLU A 57 3.37 3.92 -5.52
CA GLU A 57 2.50 4.90 -6.17
C GLU A 57 1.96 5.91 -5.18
N HIS A 58 1.86 7.15 -5.62
CA HIS A 58 1.45 8.29 -4.83
C HIS A 58 0.13 8.86 -5.36
N PHE A 59 -0.80 9.14 -4.45
CA PHE A 59 -2.13 9.60 -4.77
C PHE A 59 -2.51 10.81 -3.93
N ALA A 60 -3.24 11.73 -4.57
CA ALA A 60 -3.85 12.89 -3.90
C ALA A 60 -5.13 12.52 -3.15
N ASP A 61 -5.85 11.48 -3.61
CA ASP A 61 -7.16 11.06 -3.11
C ASP A 61 -7.15 9.61 -2.59
N VAL A 62 -7.90 9.35 -1.51
CA VAL A 62 -7.99 8.04 -0.85
C VAL A 62 -8.73 7.00 -1.69
N THR A 63 -9.70 7.41 -2.49
CA THR A 63 -10.51 6.58 -3.37
C THR A 63 -9.62 6.02 -4.48
N SER A 64 -8.84 6.87 -5.15
CA SER A 64 -7.87 6.42 -6.16
C SER A 64 -6.85 5.45 -5.57
N ALA A 65 -6.33 5.77 -4.38
CA ALA A 65 -5.38 4.89 -3.68
C ALA A 65 -5.99 3.54 -3.29
N ARG A 66 -7.25 3.52 -2.84
CA ARG A 66 -8.00 2.28 -2.54
C ARG A 66 -8.30 1.47 -3.79
N THR A 67 -8.66 2.10 -4.89
CA THR A 67 -8.87 1.41 -6.17
C THR A 67 -7.59 0.75 -6.64
N ALA A 68 -6.46 1.46 -6.62
CA ALA A 68 -5.16 0.89 -6.96
C ALA A 68 -4.78 -0.26 -6.02
N PHE A 69 -4.96 -0.09 -4.71
CA PHE A 69 -4.74 -1.14 -3.71
C PHE A 69 -5.53 -2.41 -4.04
N SER A 70 -6.84 -2.29 -4.30
CA SER A 70 -7.70 -3.44 -4.64
C SER A 70 -7.31 -4.09 -5.97
N ASN A 71 -6.91 -3.29 -6.96
CA ASN A 71 -6.45 -3.80 -8.25
C ASN A 71 -5.16 -4.62 -8.10
N TYR A 72 -4.17 -4.12 -7.35
CA TYR A 72 -2.94 -4.88 -7.07
C TYR A 72 -3.21 -6.16 -6.30
N PHE A 73 -4.11 -6.11 -5.33
CA PHE A 73 -4.50 -7.31 -4.60
C PHE A 73 -5.12 -8.35 -5.53
N ASN A 74 -6.07 -7.95 -6.38
CA ASN A 74 -6.72 -8.87 -7.31
C ASN A 74 -5.74 -9.43 -8.34
N ASP A 75 -4.84 -8.62 -8.90
CA ASP A 75 -3.82 -9.08 -9.85
C ASP A 75 -2.87 -10.11 -9.22
N LEU A 76 -2.41 -9.85 -7.99
CA LEU A 76 -1.51 -10.74 -7.27
C LEU A 76 -2.19 -11.99 -6.70
N ALA A 77 -3.48 -11.91 -6.37
CA ALA A 77 -4.25 -13.05 -5.88
C ALA A 77 -4.72 -13.99 -7.01
N GLN A 78 -4.72 -13.53 -8.26
CA GLN A 78 -5.05 -14.33 -9.44
C GLN A 78 -3.83 -15.03 -10.07
N LYS A 79 -2.63 -14.78 -9.55
CA LYS A 79 -1.39 -15.46 -9.96
C LYS A 79 -1.06 -16.62 -9.04
#